data_AF-A0A968HGT9-F1
#
_entry.id   AF-A0A968HGT9-F1
#
_cell.length_a   1.000
_cell.length_b   1.000
_cell.length_c   1.000
_cell.angle_alpha   90.00
_cell.angle_beta   90.00
_cell.angle_gamma   90.00
#
_symmetry.space_group_name_H-M   'P 1'
#
loop_
_entity.id
_entity.type
_entity.pdbx_description
1 polymer ?
#
loop_
_entity_poly.entity_id
_entity_poly.type
_entity_poly.pdbx_seq_one_letter_code
_entity_poly.pdbx_strand_id
1 'polypeptide(L)'
;MNRDNSQFAHGDRHLSDSQLRSRGVVKYVGSTEILTQMNSGQLLMVDRRKPCGLILYKRFHAEFAGPGAAVGGFFDVDCQMTLPVGELSLSYPDKYEEGQKAYNIRRHWIRLMEQLTENPVPIQRAQTIITQFEQYFTVDVVA
;
A
#
# COMPACT_ATOMS: atom_id res chain seq x y z
N MET A 1 4.10 55.74 -30.78
CA MET A 1 4.09 54.45 -31.48
C MET A 1 4.18 53.35 -30.42
N ASN A 2 3.11 52.53 -30.31
CA ASN A 2 2.95 51.16 -29.76
C ASN A 2 3.86 50.69 -28.60
N ARG A 3 3.44 49.96 -27.55
CA ARG A 3 2.18 49.39 -26.98
C ARG A 3 2.63 48.72 -25.65
N ASP A 4 1.73 48.61 -24.66
CA ASP A 4 1.48 47.45 -23.75
C ASP A 4 2.66 46.82 -22.92
N ASN A 5 2.55 46.39 -21.66
CA ASN A 5 1.49 46.27 -20.66
C ASN A 5 2.14 45.76 -19.32
N SER A 6 1.53 46.15 -18.19
CA SER A 6 1.36 45.38 -16.93
C SER A 6 2.52 44.65 -16.21
N GLN A 7 2.81 45.16 -15.00
CA GLN A 7 2.95 44.48 -13.69
C GLN A 7 2.76 42.94 -13.66
N PHE A 8 3.66 42.22 -12.95
CA PHE A 8 3.27 41.15 -12.01
C PHE A 8 4.28 41.03 -10.85
N ALA A 9 3.72 41.03 -9.64
CA ALA A 9 4.38 40.96 -8.35
C ALA A 9 4.68 39.50 -7.91
N HIS A 10 5.46 39.40 -6.83
CA HIS A 10 5.77 38.26 -5.97
C HIS A 10 4.80 37.06 -5.98
N GLY A 11 5.40 35.87 -5.82
CA GLY A 11 4.70 34.68 -5.37
C GLY A 11 5.64 33.49 -5.21
N ASP A 12 6.37 33.44 -4.08
CA ASP A 12 6.89 32.20 -3.54
C ASP A 12 5.74 31.19 -3.48
N ARG A 13 5.85 30.12 -4.27
CA ARG A 13 4.89 29.00 -4.22
C ARG A 13 5.23 28.12 -3.03
N HIS A 14 4.97 28.65 -1.84
CA HIS A 14 4.67 27.83 -0.68
C HIS A 14 3.34 27.13 -0.98
N LEU A 15 3.42 25.87 -1.39
CA LEU A 15 2.25 25.00 -1.55
C LEU A 15 1.55 24.93 -0.19
N SER A 16 0.37 25.53 -0.10
CA SER A 16 -0.41 25.53 1.14
C SER A 16 -0.95 24.14 1.43
N ASP A 17 -0.77 23.69 2.68
CA ASP A 17 -1.29 22.43 3.27
C ASP A 17 -2.82 22.24 3.10
N SER A 18 -3.54 23.26 2.65
CA SER A 18 -4.98 23.25 2.44
C SER A 18 -5.43 22.56 1.14
N GLN A 19 -4.55 22.25 0.20
CA GLN A 19 -4.90 21.57 -1.06
C GLN A 19 -4.79 20.03 -1.02
N LEU A 20 -4.36 19.45 0.10
CA LEU A 20 -4.28 17.99 0.32
C LEU A 20 -5.59 17.33 0.81
N ARG A 21 -6.70 18.07 0.85
CA ARG A 21 -7.96 17.66 1.52
C ARG A 21 -9.04 17.15 0.56
N SER A 22 -8.67 16.25 -0.34
CA SER A 22 -9.57 15.22 -0.86
C SER A 22 -8.77 13.93 -0.96
N ARG A 23 -8.63 13.21 0.16
CA ARG A 23 -7.79 12.01 0.26
C ARG A 23 -8.44 10.84 -0.48
N GLY A 24 -8.27 10.87 -1.80
CA GLY A 24 -8.78 9.88 -2.74
C GLY A 24 -8.03 8.56 -2.64
N VAL A 25 -8.70 7.52 -3.13
CA VAL A 25 -8.08 6.23 -3.43
C VAL A 25 -6.99 6.46 -4.48
N VAL A 26 -5.78 6.02 -4.19
CA VAL A 26 -4.63 6.06 -5.10
C VAL A 26 -4.50 4.71 -5.79
N LYS A 27 -4.56 4.73 -7.13
CA LYS A 27 -4.18 3.60 -7.97
C LYS A 27 -2.75 3.81 -8.45
N TYR A 28 -1.97 2.73 -8.48
CA TYR A 28 -0.57 2.76 -8.91
C TYR A 28 -0.43 2.03 -10.24
N VAL A 29 0.42 2.56 -11.12
CA VAL A 29 0.61 2.03 -12.48
C VAL A 29 1.91 1.23 -12.59
N GLY A 30 2.85 1.39 -11.65
CA GLY A 30 4.11 0.63 -11.62
C GLY A 30 4.67 0.38 -10.22
N SER A 31 5.49 -0.67 -10.08
CA SER A 31 6.10 -1.09 -8.81
C SER A 31 7.05 -0.03 -8.21
N THR A 32 7.74 0.76 -9.03
CA THR A 32 8.64 1.84 -8.56
C THR A 32 7.89 2.97 -7.87
N GLU A 33 6.69 3.32 -8.33
CA GLU A 33 5.85 4.35 -7.70
C GLU A 33 5.38 3.89 -6.32
N ILE A 34 4.95 2.63 -6.23
CA ILE A 34 4.53 2.01 -4.96
C ILE A 34 5.72 1.97 -3.99
N LEU A 35 6.89 1.55 -4.44
CA LEU A 35 8.10 1.50 -3.63
C LEU A 35 8.49 2.89 -3.11
N THR A 36 8.47 3.90 -3.97
CA THR A 36 8.74 5.30 -3.58
C THR A 36 7.75 5.76 -2.51
N GLN A 37 6.48 5.39 -2.67
CA GLN A 37 5.45 5.69 -1.68
C GLN A 37 5.69 4.97 -0.35
N MET A 38 6.06 3.68 -0.34
CA MET A 38 6.38 2.94 0.89
C MET A 38 7.54 3.60 1.63
N ASN A 39 8.56 4.04 0.87
CA ASN A 39 9.76 4.67 1.40
C ASN A 39 9.55 6.14 1.85
N SER A 40 8.40 6.75 1.51
CA SER A 40 8.08 8.13 1.92
C SER A 40 7.77 8.29 3.41
N GLY A 41 7.49 7.20 4.12
CA GLY A 41 7.04 7.22 5.51
C GLY A 41 5.58 7.63 5.70
N GLN A 42 4.82 7.85 4.63
CA GLN A 42 3.39 8.15 4.71
C GLN A 42 2.58 6.88 4.96
N LEU A 43 1.63 6.95 5.90
CA LEU A 43 0.73 5.84 6.20
C LEU A 43 -0.42 5.77 5.19
N LEU A 44 -0.57 4.59 4.60
CA LEU A 44 -1.63 4.21 3.69
C LEU A 44 -2.30 2.91 4.17
N MET A 45 -3.40 2.55 3.53
CA MET A 45 -4.13 1.31 3.79
C MET A 45 -4.49 0.66 2.47
N VAL A 46 -4.39 -0.67 2.41
CA VAL A 46 -4.94 -1.45 1.30
C VAL A 46 -6.46 -1.36 1.34
N ASP A 47 -7.09 -1.13 0.19
CA ASP A 47 -8.54 -1.03 0.08
C ASP A 47 -9.22 -2.34 0.53
N ARG A 48 -9.93 -2.26 1.66
CA ARG A 48 -10.61 -3.41 2.27
C ARG A 48 -11.76 -3.97 1.43
N ARG A 49 -12.25 -3.22 0.43
CA ARG A 49 -13.42 -3.58 -0.38
C ARG A 49 -13.04 -4.36 -1.63
N LYS A 50 -11.74 -4.49 -1.91
CA LYS A 50 -11.24 -5.15 -3.10
C LYS A 50 -10.43 -6.39 -2.73
N PRO A 51 -10.49 -7.44 -3.57
CA PRO A 51 -9.56 -8.57 -3.49
C PRO A 51 -8.18 -8.11 -4.01
N CYS A 52 -7.49 -7.26 -3.24
CA CYS A 52 -6.14 -6.81 -3.57
C CYS A 52 -5.24 -6.81 -2.34
N GLY A 53 -3.94 -6.83 -2.56
CA GLY A 53 -2.93 -6.83 -1.52
C GLY A 53 -1.59 -6.35 -2.02
N LEU A 54 -0.63 -6.23 -1.11
CA LEU A 54 0.72 -5.81 -1.41
C LEU A 54 1.71 -6.73 -0.71
N ILE A 55 2.62 -7.32 -1.48
CA ILE A 55 3.78 -8.02 -0.93
C ILE A 55 4.91 -7.00 -0.80
N LEU A 56 5.42 -6.85 0.42
CA LEU A 56 6.49 -5.94 0.79
C LEU A 56 7.77 -6.76 1.02
N TYR A 57 8.79 -6.56 0.19
CA TYR A 57 10.09 -7.17 0.39
C TYR A 57 10.95 -6.27 1.27
N LYS A 58 11.31 -6.79 2.44
CA LYS A 58 12.25 -6.19 3.38
C LYS A 58 13.55 -6.96 3.37
N ARG A 59 14.57 -6.43 4.04
CA ARG A 59 15.93 -7.00 4.06
C ARG A 59 15.98 -8.50 4.40
N PHE A 60 15.11 -8.99 5.28
CA PHE A 60 15.19 -10.35 5.81
C PHE A 60 13.93 -11.19 5.60
N HIS A 61 12.85 -10.61 5.09
CA HIS A 61 11.60 -11.32 4.89
C HIS A 61 10.73 -10.60 3.87
N ALA A 62 9.75 -11.32 3.33
CA ALA A 62 8.63 -10.73 2.62
C ALA A 62 7.41 -10.76 3.54
N GLU A 63 6.60 -9.70 3.49
CA GLU A 63 5.35 -9.60 4.23
C GLU A 63 4.20 -9.44 3.25
N PHE A 64 3.07 -10.11 3.52
CA PHE A 64 1.84 -9.88 2.80
C PHE A 64 0.92 -8.92 3.58
N ALA A 65 0.61 -7.77 2.99
CA ALA A 65 -0.38 -6.82 3.46
C ALA A 65 -1.67 -6.96 2.63
N GLY A 66 -2.65 -7.71 3.16
CA GLY A 66 -3.92 -7.94 2.48
C GLY A 66 -4.96 -6.82 2.68
N PRO A 67 -6.20 -7.03 2.23
CA PRO A 67 -7.28 -6.05 2.32
C PRO A 67 -7.42 -5.41 3.72
N GLY A 68 -7.43 -4.08 3.76
CA GLY A 68 -7.54 -3.30 5.00
C GLY A 68 -6.25 -3.16 5.82
N ALA A 69 -5.15 -3.81 5.44
CA ALA A 69 -3.88 -3.70 6.15
C ALA A 69 -3.24 -2.32 5.95
N ALA A 70 -2.55 -1.83 6.99
CA ALA A 70 -1.70 -0.65 6.90
C ALA A 70 -0.45 -0.95 6.05
N VAL A 71 -0.02 0.00 5.23
CA VAL A 71 1.23 -0.04 4.44
C VAL A 71 1.90 1.35 4.43
N GLY A 72 3.20 1.40 4.21
CA GLY A 72 3.98 2.63 4.36
C GLY A 72 4.26 2.93 5.83
N GLY A 73 4.19 4.21 6.20
CA GLY A 73 4.52 4.64 7.56
C GLY A 73 5.99 4.39 7.91
N PHE A 74 6.32 4.51 9.19
CA PHE A 74 7.68 4.22 9.68
C PHE A 74 8.10 2.76 9.43
N PHE A 75 7.16 1.82 9.33
CA PHE A 75 7.48 0.41 9.23
C PHE A 75 8.04 0.01 7.87
N ASP A 76 7.69 0.71 6.78
CA ASP A 76 8.03 0.31 5.41
C ASP A 76 9.03 1.25 4.73
N VAL A 77 9.67 2.15 5.49
CA VAL A 77 10.69 3.08 4.96
C VAL A 77 11.92 2.40 4.37
N ASP A 78 12.16 1.15 4.78
CA ASP A 78 13.27 0.30 4.34
C ASP A 78 12.83 -0.75 3.31
N CYS A 79 11.62 -0.61 2.75
CA CYS A 79 11.13 -1.52 1.73
C CYS A 79 12.06 -1.48 0.51
N GLN A 80 12.46 -2.66 0.04
CA GLN A 80 13.41 -2.82 -1.06
C GLN A 80 12.71 -3.07 -2.38
N MET A 81 11.55 -3.74 -2.33
CA MET A 81 10.74 -4.05 -3.48
C MET A 81 9.28 -4.23 -3.07
N THR A 82 8.37 -3.96 -3.98
CA THR A 82 6.93 -4.17 -3.78
C THR A 82 6.36 -4.98 -4.93
N LEU A 83 5.49 -5.93 -4.62
CA LEU A 83 4.74 -6.71 -5.61
C LEU A 83 3.24 -6.54 -5.34
N PRO A 84 2.50 -5.80 -6.19
CA PRO A 84 1.05 -5.71 -6.08
C PRO A 84 0.40 -7.06 -6.37
N VAL A 85 -0.64 -7.40 -5.61
CA VAL A 85 -1.47 -8.59 -5.79
C VAL A 85 -2.89 -8.13 -6.14
N GLY A 86 -3.40 -8.56 -7.29
CA GLY A 86 -4.66 -8.08 -7.85
C GLY A 86 -4.62 -6.60 -8.26
N GLU A 87 -5.79 -5.98 -8.38
CA GLU A 87 -5.90 -4.54 -8.68
C GLU A 87 -5.62 -3.68 -7.44
N LEU A 88 -4.34 -3.47 -7.13
CA LEU A 88 -3.92 -2.70 -5.95
C LEU A 88 -4.57 -1.32 -5.90
N SER A 89 -5.10 -1.00 -4.73
CA SER A 89 -5.83 0.22 -4.43
C SER A 89 -5.46 0.64 -3.01
N LEU A 90 -4.84 1.81 -2.84
CA LEU A 90 -4.45 2.30 -1.52
C LEU A 90 -5.24 3.56 -1.15
N SER A 91 -5.49 3.79 0.13
CA SER A 91 -6.11 5.02 0.62
C SER A 91 -5.41 5.53 1.87
N TYR A 92 -5.44 6.83 2.08
CA TYR A 92 -5.02 7.39 3.35
C TYR A 92 -6.07 7.08 4.43
N PRO A 93 -5.67 6.86 5.69
CA PRO A 93 -6.62 6.85 6.80
C PRO A 93 -7.24 8.23 6.99
N ASP A 94 -8.56 8.28 7.15
CA ASP A 94 -9.29 9.53 7.40
C ASP A 94 -9.13 9.98 8.84
N LYS A 95 -8.99 9.02 9.76
CA LYS A 95 -8.90 9.25 11.21
C LYS A 95 -7.82 8.36 11.82
N TYR A 96 -7.28 8.81 12.95
CA TYR A 96 -6.29 8.05 13.72
C TYR A 96 -6.76 6.62 14.06
N GLU A 97 -8.01 6.47 14.48
CA GLU A 97 -8.61 5.16 14.78
C GLU A 97 -8.62 4.21 13.59
N GLU A 98 -8.74 4.73 12.37
CA GLU A 98 -8.72 3.91 11.17
C GLU A 98 -7.31 3.37 10.90
N GLY A 99 -6.28 4.21 11.05
CA GLY A 99 -4.89 3.77 11.01
C GLY A 99 -4.58 2.71 12.07
N GLN A 100 -5.09 2.88 13.30
CA GLN A 100 -4.91 1.88 14.36
C GLN A 100 -5.59 0.54 14.00
N LYS A 101 -6.79 0.57 13.42
CA LYS A 101 -7.46 -0.63 12.89
C LYS A 101 -6.66 -1.28 11.77
N ALA A 102 -6.11 -0.50 10.85
CA ALA A 102 -5.32 -1.02 9.73
C ALA A 102 -4.02 -1.71 10.20
N TYR A 103 -3.36 -1.19 11.24
CA TYR A 103 -2.24 -1.88 11.88
C TYR A 103 -2.65 -3.20 12.55
N ASN A 104 -3.83 -3.24 13.20
CA ASN A 104 -4.35 -4.49 13.76
C ASN A 104 -4.60 -5.54 12.68
N ILE A 105 -5.16 -5.12 11.55
CA ILE A 105 -5.40 -5.99 10.39
C ILE A 105 -4.07 -6.50 9.81
N ARG A 106 -3.07 -5.62 9.66
CA ARG A 106 -1.72 -6.03 9.21
C ARG A 106 -1.12 -7.13 10.11
N ARG A 107 -1.22 -6.99 11.43
CA ARG A 107 -0.78 -8.03 12.38
C ARG A 107 -1.53 -9.35 12.22
N HIS A 108 -2.80 -9.31 11.86
CA HIS A 108 -3.56 -10.52 11.59
C HIS A 108 -3.04 -11.22 10.33
N TRP A 109 -2.76 -10.48 9.27
CA TRP A 109 -2.14 -11.03 8.04
C TRP A 109 -0.77 -11.64 8.30
N ILE A 110 0.09 -10.98 9.08
CA ILE A 110 1.40 -11.53 9.47
C ILE A 110 1.22 -12.90 10.15
N ARG A 111 0.34 -12.98 11.15
CA ARG A 111 0.08 -14.23 11.88
C ARG A 111 -0.50 -15.32 10.99
N LEU A 112 -1.40 -14.96 10.07
CA LEU A 112 -1.93 -15.91 9.09
C LEU A 112 -0.77 -16.44 8.22
N MET A 113 0.06 -15.56 7.65
CA MET A 113 1.18 -15.98 6.81
C MET A 113 2.19 -16.85 7.57
N GLU A 114 2.49 -16.53 8.83
CA GLU A 114 3.30 -17.38 9.71
C GLU A 114 2.68 -18.79 9.78
N GLN A 115 1.39 -18.91 10.13
CA GLN A 115 0.69 -20.20 10.22
C GLN A 115 0.68 -20.97 8.89
N LEU A 116 0.41 -20.30 7.77
CA LEU A 116 0.38 -20.93 6.45
C LEU A 116 1.78 -21.41 6.00
N THR A 117 2.84 -20.84 6.58
CA THR A 117 4.22 -21.16 6.27
C THR A 117 4.91 -22.06 7.30
N GLU A 118 4.20 -22.55 8.33
CA GLU A 118 4.76 -23.44 9.35
C GLU A 118 5.17 -24.83 8.80
N ASN A 119 4.53 -25.30 7.71
CA ASN A 119 4.80 -26.63 7.19
C ASN A 119 6.26 -26.75 6.68
N PRO A 120 7.06 -27.73 7.15
CA PRO A 120 8.46 -27.86 6.73
C PRO A 120 8.61 -28.16 5.22
N VAL A 121 7.60 -28.75 4.59
CA VAL A 121 7.61 -29.16 3.19
C VAL A 121 7.25 -27.97 2.27
N PRO A 122 8.18 -27.48 1.42
CA PRO A 122 7.97 -26.25 0.64
C PRO A 122 6.77 -26.29 -0.30
N ILE A 123 6.56 -27.41 -1.00
CA ILE A 123 5.44 -27.53 -1.95
C ILE A 123 4.09 -27.50 -1.24
N GLN A 124 4.01 -28.06 -0.03
CA GLN A 124 2.79 -28.06 0.77
C GLN A 124 2.51 -26.65 1.33
N ARG A 125 3.55 -25.88 1.70
CA ARG A 125 3.38 -24.45 2.05
C ARG A 125 2.81 -23.66 0.88
N ALA A 126 3.38 -23.83 -0.31
CA ALA A 126 2.93 -23.11 -1.51
C ALA A 126 1.46 -23.42 -1.82
N GLN A 127 1.08 -24.71 -1.80
CA GLN A 127 -0.32 -25.12 -1.96
C GLN A 127 -1.23 -24.51 -0.89
N THR A 128 -0.80 -24.53 0.38
CA THR A 128 -1.56 -23.94 1.49
C THR A 128 -1.78 -22.44 1.28
N ILE A 129 -0.75 -21.71 0.87
CA ILE A 129 -0.84 -20.27 0.56
C ILE A 129 -1.84 -20.04 -0.57
N ILE A 130 -1.71 -20.78 -1.69
CA ILE A 130 -2.59 -20.65 -2.86
C ILE A 130 -4.05 -20.91 -2.48
N THR A 131 -4.34 -22.04 -1.82
CA THR A 131 -5.70 -22.41 -1.40
C THR A 131 -6.32 -21.38 -0.45
N GLN A 132 -5.53 -20.78 0.44
CA GLN A 132 -6.04 -19.71 1.30
C GLN A 132 -6.27 -18.42 0.51
N PHE A 133 -5.38 -18.08 -0.43
CA PHE A 133 -5.50 -16.90 -1.27
C PHE A 133 -6.72 -16.96 -2.19
N GLU A 134 -7.12 -18.13 -2.68
CA GLU A 134 -8.37 -18.33 -3.44
C GLU A 134 -9.63 -17.92 -2.66
N GLN A 135 -9.57 -17.84 -1.33
CA GLN A 135 -10.69 -17.35 -0.51
C GLN A 135 -10.79 -15.81 -0.49
N TYR A 136 -9.68 -15.13 -0.76
CA TYR A 136 -9.55 -13.67 -0.69
C TYR A 136 -9.43 -13.00 -2.05
N PHE A 137 -9.01 -13.76 -3.07
CA PHE A 137 -8.74 -13.30 -4.42
C PHE A 137 -9.57 -14.09 -5.42
N THR A 138 -10.00 -13.45 -6.50
CA THR A 138 -10.63 -14.20 -7.60
C THR A 138 -9.60 -15.10 -8.25
N VAL A 139 -10.05 -16.20 -8.89
CA VAL A 139 -9.18 -17.19 -9.54
C VAL A 139 -8.21 -16.50 -10.52
N ASP A 140 -8.67 -15.47 -11.22
CA ASP A 140 -7.91 -14.67 -12.18
C ASP A 140 -6.68 -13.95 -11.58
N VAL A 141 -6.66 -13.74 -10.26
CA VAL A 141 -5.54 -13.11 -9.53
C VAL A 141 -4.56 -14.16 -8.97
N VAL A 142 -5.01 -15.41 -8.81
CA VAL A 142 -4.23 -16.49 -8.19
C VAL A 142 -3.60 -17.45 -9.22
N ALA A 143 -4.22 -17.60 -10.39
CA ALA A 143 -3.85 -18.55 -11.45
C ALA A 143 -2.58 -18.18 -12.24
#